data_AF-A0AAV8T5C9-F1
#
_entry.id   AF-A0AAV8T5C9-F1
#
_cell.length_a   1.000
_cell.length_b   1.000
_cell.length_c   1.000
_cell.angle_alpha   90.00
_cell.angle_beta   90.00
_cell.angle_gamma   90.00
#
_symmetry.space_group_name_H-M   'P 1'
#
loop_
_entity.id
_entity.type
_entity.pdbx_description
1 polymer ?
#
loop_
_entity_poly.entity_id
_entity_poly.type
_entity_poly.pdbx_seq_one_letter_code
_entity_poly.pdbx_strand_id
1 'polypeptide(L)'
;MAEAPKPEEISHPPMDQLQGLEYCIDSNPSWGEAVVLGFQHYILALGTAVMIPSFLVPLMGGDHGDKVRVVQTLLFVQGINTLLQTLFGTRLPTVIGGSYSFVVPIVSIIHDPSLMSIQDQHLRFLNTMRAVQGALIVSSSVQIILGYSQLWAICSRYLLSIIFLSSLFLSGEQVSASNVLLICKPHSSPLRFFSPLGMVPVIALVGFGLFDRGFPMVGRCVEIGIPMLILFITFSQYLKNFHFRQLPVLERFALLISVTVIWAYAHLLTASGAYKHSPNATQLSCRTDQAYLISSAPWIKVPYPLQWGAPIFNAGHCFGMMAAVIVSLIESTGAYKAASRLASATPPPAHVLSRGIGWQGIGILLDGLFGTLTGSTVSVENVGLLGSTRVGSRRIIQISAGFMIFFSMLGKFGALFASIPFTIFAAVYCVMFGFVASVGLSFLQFTNMNSLRNLFITGVSLFLGLSIPEYFREYTAKAFHGPAHTRAGWFNDFLNTIFFSSPTVALIIAVFLDNTLDYKDSARDRGMPWWAKFRTFKGDSRNEEFYTLPFNLDRFFPPS
;
A
#
# COMPACT_ATOMS: atom_id res chain seq x y z
N MET A 1 -34.70 29.48 30.09
CA MET A 1 -33.55 28.57 30.31
C MET A 1 -33.80 27.37 29.41
N ALA A 2 -33.26 27.39 28.19
CA ALA A 2 -33.43 26.27 27.26
C ALA A 2 -32.37 25.21 27.62
N GLU A 3 -32.85 24.02 27.90
CA GLU A 3 -32.09 22.84 28.32
C GLU A 3 -31.06 22.46 27.25
N ALA A 4 -29.81 22.25 27.64
CA ALA A 4 -28.77 21.77 26.72
C ALA A 4 -29.14 20.36 26.21
N PRO A 5 -28.95 20.05 24.93
CA PRO A 5 -29.31 18.73 24.42
C PRO A 5 -28.40 17.67 25.07
N LYS A 6 -29.03 16.61 25.58
CA LYS A 6 -28.32 15.40 26.06
C LYS A 6 -27.52 14.80 24.90
N PRO A 7 -26.38 14.15 25.15
CA PRO A 7 -25.68 13.40 24.12
C PRO A 7 -26.58 12.24 23.71
N GLU A 8 -27.35 12.43 22.64
CA GLU A 8 -27.97 11.34 21.92
C GLU A 8 -26.84 10.36 21.57
N GLU A 9 -26.98 9.11 22.03
CA GLU A 9 -26.32 7.98 21.40
C GLU A 9 -26.57 8.13 19.90
N ILE A 10 -25.53 8.51 19.14
CA ILE A 10 -25.61 8.62 17.70
C ILE A 10 -25.75 7.18 17.18
N SER A 11 -26.98 6.69 17.20
CA SER A 11 -27.39 5.42 16.63
C SER A 11 -27.24 5.56 15.13
N HIS A 12 -26.06 5.18 14.64
CA HIS A 12 -25.73 5.23 13.23
C HIS A 12 -26.57 4.19 12.49
N PRO A 13 -27.06 4.49 11.27
CA PRO A 13 -27.68 3.47 10.45
C PRO A 13 -26.64 2.34 10.24
N PRO A 14 -27.03 1.06 10.40
CA PRO A 14 -26.11 -0.08 10.39
C PRO A 14 -25.30 -0.26 9.10
N MET A 15 -25.58 0.51 8.05
CA MET A 15 -24.82 0.50 6.79
C MET A 15 -23.55 1.38 6.80
N ASP A 16 -23.45 2.36 7.71
CA ASP A 16 -22.36 3.36 7.70
C ASP A 16 -21.16 2.97 8.61
N GLN A 17 -21.34 2.02 9.55
CA GLN A 17 -20.28 1.54 10.46
C GLN A 17 -20.24 0.01 10.53
N LEU A 18 -19.04 -0.55 10.69
CA LEU A 18 -18.87 -2.00 10.91
C LEU A 18 -19.20 -2.36 12.36
N GLN A 19 -19.90 -3.48 12.56
CA GLN A 19 -20.22 -3.99 13.89
C GLN A 19 -18.97 -4.59 14.56
N GLY A 20 -18.83 -4.39 15.87
CA GLY A 20 -17.76 -4.99 16.67
C GLY A 20 -16.43 -4.25 16.65
N LEU A 21 -16.40 -2.97 16.27
CA LEU A 21 -15.21 -2.13 16.47
C LEU A 21 -15.06 -1.76 17.95
N GLU A 22 -13.87 -1.95 18.54
CA GLU A 22 -13.63 -1.67 19.96
C GLU A 22 -13.13 -0.24 20.19
N TYR A 23 -12.27 0.26 19.29
CA TYR A 23 -11.76 1.64 19.33
C TYR A 23 -11.89 2.32 17.97
N CYS A 24 -12.55 3.47 17.98
CA CYS A 24 -12.66 4.38 16.85
C CYS A 24 -11.37 5.22 16.69
N ILE A 25 -11.35 6.08 15.68
CA ILE A 25 -10.21 6.97 15.36
C ILE A 25 -9.73 7.80 16.55
N ASP A 26 -10.67 8.36 17.32
CA ASP A 26 -10.39 9.30 18.41
C ASP A 26 -10.43 8.67 19.81
N SER A 27 -11.00 7.46 19.93
CA SER A 27 -10.90 6.71 21.18
C SER A 27 -9.58 5.95 21.24
N ASN A 28 -8.91 6.04 22.39
CA ASN A 28 -7.58 5.45 22.56
C ASN A 28 -7.61 4.43 23.69
N PRO A 29 -6.95 3.26 23.52
CA PRO A 29 -6.76 2.33 24.62
C PRO A 29 -5.82 2.92 25.67
N SER A 30 -5.63 2.20 26.78
CA SER A 30 -4.67 2.59 27.81
C SER A 30 -3.25 2.72 27.22
N TRP A 31 -2.39 3.54 27.83
CA TRP A 31 -1.03 3.78 27.30
C TRP A 31 -0.23 2.48 27.11
N GLY A 32 -0.32 1.54 28.05
CA GLY A 32 0.37 0.25 27.93
C GLY A 32 -0.10 -0.55 26.71
N GLU A 33 -1.41 -0.65 26.51
CA GLU A 33 -1.99 -1.32 25.34
C GLU A 33 -1.63 -0.60 24.03
N ALA A 34 -1.71 0.73 24.02
CA ALA A 34 -1.39 1.53 22.84
C ALA A 34 0.08 1.33 22.40
N VAL A 35 1.00 1.20 23.36
CA VAL A 35 2.42 0.92 23.08
C VAL A 35 2.60 -0.46 22.47
N VAL A 36 1.97 -1.50 23.03
CA VAL A 36 2.09 -2.86 22.49
C VAL A 36 1.43 -2.98 21.11
N LEU A 37 0.27 -2.37 20.90
CA LEU A 37 -0.39 -2.32 19.59
C LEU A 37 0.43 -1.51 18.58
N GLY A 38 1.07 -0.42 19.00
CA GLY A 38 1.99 0.35 18.17
C GLY A 38 3.18 -0.50 17.72
N PHE A 39 3.74 -1.28 18.64
CA PHE A 39 4.79 -2.24 18.34
C PHE A 39 4.32 -3.33 17.36
N GLN A 40 3.08 -3.80 17.47
CA GLN A 40 2.47 -4.75 16.53
C GLN A 40 2.41 -4.21 15.10
N HIS A 41 1.98 -2.95 14.92
CA HIS A 41 1.98 -2.30 13.61
C HIS A 41 3.39 -2.10 13.06
N TYR A 42 4.38 -1.84 13.92
CA TYR A 42 5.78 -1.74 13.53
C TYR A 42 6.31 -3.09 13.02
N ILE A 43 6.08 -4.18 13.76
CA ILE A 43 6.52 -5.52 13.34
C ILE A 43 5.93 -5.88 11.98
N LEU A 44 4.63 -5.64 11.76
CA LEU A 44 4.01 -5.96 10.47
C LEU A 44 4.58 -5.13 9.30
N ALA A 45 4.81 -3.84 9.54
CA ALA A 45 5.39 -2.92 8.58
C ALA A 45 6.87 -3.23 8.24
N LEU A 46 7.58 -3.88 9.15
CA LEU A 46 8.96 -4.31 8.92
C LEU A 46 9.08 -5.33 7.80
N GLY A 47 8.06 -6.18 7.60
CA GLY A 47 8.09 -7.23 6.58
C GLY A 47 8.33 -6.67 5.16
N THR A 48 7.53 -5.70 4.72
CA THR A 48 7.72 -5.04 3.41
C THR A 48 9.01 -4.25 3.34
N ALA A 49 9.38 -3.56 4.44
CA ALA A 49 10.62 -2.79 4.54
C ALA A 49 11.89 -3.65 4.40
N VAL A 50 11.84 -4.94 4.76
CA VAL A 50 12.98 -5.86 4.60
C VAL A 50 12.90 -6.63 3.29
N MET A 51 11.71 -7.03 2.85
CA MET A 51 11.52 -7.81 1.61
C MET A 51 11.96 -7.04 0.36
N ILE A 52 11.63 -5.76 0.23
CA ILE A 52 11.97 -4.95 -0.96
C ILE A 52 13.50 -4.86 -1.14
N PRO A 53 14.29 -4.38 -0.15
CA PRO A 53 15.75 -4.31 -0.30
C PRO A 53 16.41 -5.68 -0.42
N SER A 54 15.86 -6.71 0.24
CA SER A 54 16.41 -8.07 0.15
C SER A 54 16.31 -8.68 -1.25
N PHE A 55 15.33 -8.23 -2.04
CA PHE A 55 15.21 -8.59 -3.44
C PHE A 55 16.08 -7.72 -4.36
N LEU A 56 16.07 -6.39 -4.15
CA LEU A 56 16.65 -5.44 -5.11
C LEU A 56 18.15 -5.16 -4.90
N VAL A 57 18.63 -5.06 -3.66
CA VAL A 57 20.03 -4.68 -3.38
C VAL A 57 21.05 -5.68 -3.98
N PRO A 58 20.84 -7.00 -3.91
CA PRO A 58 21.76 -7.95 -4.55
C PRO A 58 21.82 -7.79 -6.07
N LEU A 59 20.71 -7.45 -6.73
CA LEU A 59 20.67 -7.24 -8.17
C LEU A 59 21.51 -6.03 -8.61
N MET A 60 21.67 -5.06 -7.72
CA MET A 60 22.49 -3.86 -7.95
C MET A 60 23.99 -4.12 -7.73
N GLY A 61 24.37 -5.25 -7.11
CA GLY A 61 25.74 -5.54 -6.67
C GLY A 61 26.04 -5.13 -5.22
N GLY A 62 25.02 -4.80 -4.42
CA GLY A 62 25.20 -4.43 -3.02
C GLY A 62 25.38 -5.66 -2.10
N ASP A 63 26.12 -5.46 -1.01
CA ASP A 63 26.41 -6.51 -0.04
C ASP A 63 25.37 -6.59 1.11
N HIS A 64 25.63 -7.42 2.13
CA HIS A 64 24.76 -7.52 3.30
C HIS A 64 24.73 -6.24 4.15
N GLY A 65 25.84 -5.48 4.19
CA GLY A 65 25.90 -4.21 4.89
C GLY A 65 25.07 -3.14 4.19
N ASP A 66 25.18 -3.03 2.86
CA ASP A 66 24.38 -2.14 2.02
C ASP A 66 22.90 -2.45 2.14
N LYS A 67 22.53 -3.73 2.13
CA LYS A 67 21.14 -4.17 2.38
C LYS A 67 20.63 -3.68 3.73
N VAL A 68 21.38 -3.87 4.82
CA VAL A 68 20.99 -3.37 6.15
C VAL A 68 20.86 -1.85 6.17
N ARG A 69 21.78 -1.14 5.51
CA ARG A 69 21.75 0.32 5.41
C ARG A 69 20.50 0.82 4.67
N VAL A 70 20.10 0.16 3.59
CA VAL A 70 18.87 0.49 2.86
C VAL A 70 17.64 0.19 3.70
N VAL A 71 17.56 -0.97 4.37
CA VAL A 71 16.45 -1.34 5.27
C VAL A 71 16.27 -0.30 6.39
N GLN A 72 17.36 0.09 7.05
CA GLN A 72 17.33 1.12 8.11
C GLN A 72 16.83 2.46 7.58
N THR A 73 17.30 2.87 6.40
CA THR A 73 16.92 4.14 5.79
C THR A 73 15.43 4.14 5.41
N LEU A 74 14.98 3.06 4.77
CA LEU A 74 13.58 2.90 4.40
C LEU A 74 12.69 2.94 5.64
N LEU A 75 13.01 2.19 6.69
CA LEU A 75 12.25 2.18 7.94
C LEU A 75 12.23 3.57 8.64
N PHE A 76 13.34 4.30 8.62
CA PHE A 76 13.43 5.63 9.21
C PHE A 76 12.49 6.64 8.50
N VAL A 77 12.60 6.71 7.17
CA VAL A 77 11.75 7.61 6.36
C VAL A 77 10.30 7.17 6.39
N GLN A 78 10.04 5.87 6.44
CA GLN A 78 8.72 5.30 6.63
C GLN A 78 8.04 5.81 7.91
N GLY A 79 8.78 5.87 9.02
CA GLY A 79 8.29 6.44 10.27
C GLY A 79 7.97 7.93 10.14
N ILE A 80 8.84 8.71 9.48
CA ILE A 80 8.57 10.13 9.20
C ILE A 80 7.32 10.30 8.35
N ASN A 81 7.20 9.56 7.25
CA ASN A 81 6.07 9.62 6.33
C ASN A 81 4.77 9.21 7.02
N THR A 82 4.80 8.22 7.91
CA THR A 82 3.65 7.82 8.72
C THR A 82 3.21 8.92 9.68
N LEU A 83 4.14 9.62 10.34
CA LEU A 83 3.80 10.79 11.18
C LEU A 83 3.20 11.92 10.36
N LEU A 84 3.82 12.26 9.23
CA LEU A 84 3.30 13.30 8.33
C LEU A 84 1.88 12.97 7.85
N GLN A 85 1.61 11.71 7.49
CA GLN A 85 0.31 11.30 7.02
C GLN A 85 -0.77 11.31 8.10
N THR A 86 -0.43 10.87 9.31
CA THR A 86 -1.37 10.81 10.45
C THR A 86 -1.61 12.18 11.09
N LEU A 87 -0.67 13.13 10.97
CA LEU A 87 -0.79 14.49 11.49
C LEU A 87 -1.41 15.45 10.47
N PHE A 88 -0.86 15.51 9.25
CA PHE A 88 -1.17 16.54 8.25
C PHE A 88 -1.79 16.00 6.96
N GLY A 89 -1.57 14.72 6.64
CA GLY A 89 -2.13 14.03 5.49
C GLY A 89 -3.62 13.74 5.65
N THR A 90 -4.05 12.51 5.39
CA THR A 90 -5.45 12.12 5.58
C THR A 90 -5.88 12.14 7.05
N ARG A 91 -4.94 12.07 7.99
CA ARG A 91 -5.20 11.81 9.42
C ARG A 91 -5.91 10.48 9.69
N LEU A 92 -5.97 9.57 8.72
CA LEU A 92 -6.46 8.21 8.97
C LEU A 92 -5.39 7.40 9.73
N PRO A 93 -5.78 6.33 10.46
CA PRO A 93 -4.84 5.43 11.12
C PRO A 93 -4.13 4.52 10.09
N THR A 94 -3.36 5.12 9.18
CA THR A 94 -2.66 4.42 8.10
C THR A 94 -1.15 4.51 8.28
N VAL A 95 -0.47 3.37 8.25
CA VAL A 95 0.98 3.32 8.10
C VAL A 95 1.33 3.57 6.64
N ILE A 96 2.31 4.44 6.41
CA ILE A 96 2.96 4.58 5.11
C ILE A 96 4.14 3.61 5.09
N GLY A 97 4.45 3.02 3.94
CA GLY A 97 5.49 2.00 3.77
C GLY A 97 6.04 1.94 2.35
N GLY A 98 7.13 1.20 2.18
CA GLY A 98 7.73 0.98 0.86
C GLY A 98 6.75 0.32 -0.12
N SER A 99 6.69 0.82 -1.35
CA SER A 99 5.73 0.36 -2.36
C SER A 99 6.36 -0.63 -3.33
N TYR A 100 5.60 -1.66 -3.69
CA TYR A 100 5.99 -2.61 -4.72
C TYR A 100 5.77 -2.10 -6.15
N SER A 101 4.99 -1.04 -6.34
CA SER A 101 4.75 -0.41 -7.64
C SER A 101 6.04 0.14 -8.26
N PHE A 102 7.05 0.42 -7.43
CA PHE A 102 8.35 0.94 -7.85
C PHE A 102 9.33 -0.18 -8.25
N VAL A 103 9.04 -1.45 -7.97
CA VAL A 103 9.96 -2.55 -8.27
C VAL A 103 10.23 -2.67 -9.77
N VAL A 104 9.19 -2.58 -10.61
CA VAL A 104 9.32 -2.68 -12.08
C VAL A 104 10.26 -1.60 -12.64
N PRO A 105 10.06 -0.29 -12.39
CA PRO A 105 10.98 0.72 -12.90
C PRO A 105 12.36 0.64 -12.25
N ILE A 106 12.50 0.25 -10.98
CA ILE A 106 13.83 0.07 -10.36
C ILE A 106 14.58 -1.08 -11.05
N VAL A 107 13.92 -2.20 -11.34
CA VAL A 107 14.53 -3.31 -12.09
C VAL A 107 14.94 -2.87 -13.49
N SER A 108 14.16 -2.01 -14.15
CA SER A 108 14.57 -1.42 -15.43
C SER A 108 15.82 -0.55 -15.30
N ILE A 109 15.88 0.31 -14.28
CA ILE A 109 17.08 1.11 -13.98
C ILE A 109 18.29 0.21 -13.70
N ILE A 110 18.13 -0.87 -12.92
CA ILE A 110 19.20 -1.84 -12.64
C ILE A 110 19.79 -2.43 -13.93
N HIS A 111 18.94 -2.73 -14.91
CA HIS A 111 19.35 -3.33 -16.18
C HIS A 111 19.69 -2.30 -17.26
N ASP A 112 19.80 -1.01 -16.93
CA ASP A 112 20.27 0.00 -17.87
C ASP A 112 21.69 -0.35 -18.34
N PRO A 113 21.95 -0.41 -19.66
CA PRO A 113 23.27 -0.74 -20.20
C PRO A 113 24.41 0.11 -19.64
N SER A 114 24.14 1.39 -19.34
CA SER A 114 25.14 2.29 -18.76
C SER A 114 25.57 1.85 -17.36
N LEU A 115 24.64 1.37 -16.54
CA LEU A 115 24.92 0.89 -15.18
C LEU A 115 25.47 -0.54 -15.19
N MET A 116 24.96 -1.41 -16.08
CA MET A 116 25.44 -2.77 -16.24
C MET A 116 26.87 -2.86 -16.79
N SER A 117 27.34 -1.83 -17.50
CA SER A 117 28.72 -1.75 -17.99
C SER A 117 29.77 -1.60 -16.87
N ILE A 118 29.34 -1.18 -15.67
CA ILE A 118 30.22 -0.97 -14.51
C ILE A 118 30.63 -2.33 -13.94
N GLN A 119 31.93 -2.66 -14.04
CA GLN A 119 32.50 -3.93 -13.57
C GLN A 119 32.54 -4.04 -12.04
N ASP A 120 32.82 -2.94 -11.35
CA ASP A 120 32.87 -2.91 -9.89
C ASP A 120 31.45 -2.98 -9.29
N GLN A 121 31.19 -4.02 -8.49
CA GLN A 121 29.87 -4.32 -7.96
C GLN A 121 29.37 -3.25 -6.98
N HIS A 122 30.23 -2.73 -6.11
CA HIS A 122 29.85 -1.73 -5.12
C HIS A 122 29.64 -0.37 -5.79
N LEU A 123 30.48 -0.02 -6.76
CA LEU A 123 30.32 1.19 -7.57
C LEU A 123 29.04 1.14 -8.41
N ARG A 124 28.69 -0.03 -8.96
CA ARG A 124 27.41 -0.24 -9.64
C ARG A 124 26.25 -0.01 -8.68
N PHE A 125 26.30 -0.60 -7.48
CA PHE A 125 25.28 -0.38 -6.45
C PHE A 125 25.10 1.11 -6.12
N LEU A 126 26.19 1.84 -5.87
CA LEU A 126 26.14 3.27 -5.57
C LEU A 126 25.55 4.09 -6.72
N ASN A 127 25.97 3.84 -7.97
CA ASN A 127 25.44 4.57 -9.11
C ASN A 127 23.95 4.27 -9.36
N THR A 128 23.53 3.01 -9.21
CA THR A 128 22.11 2.66 -9.33
C THR A 128 21.28 3.28 -8.21
N MET A 129 21.76 3.29 -6.96
CA MET A 129 21.08 4.00 -5.86
C MET A 129 20.91 5.49 -6.19
N ARG A 130 21.97 6.16 -6.68
CA ARG A 130 21.92 7.58 -7.05
C ARG A 130 20.97 7.87 -8.22
N ALA A 131 20.88 6.96 -9.20
CA ALA A 131 19.93 7.05 -10.30
C ALA A 131 18.47 6.91 -9.82
N VAL A 132 18.21 5.94 -8.95
CA VAL A 132 16.90 5.78 -8.30
C VAL A 132 16.53 7.01 -7.48
N GLN A 133 17.47 7.57 -6.71
CA GLN A 133 17.25 8.82 -5.97
C GLN A 133 16.83 9.98 -6.88
N GLY A 134 17.55 10.20 -7.99
CA GLY A 134 17.22 11.27 -8.94
C GLY A 134 15.85 11.06 -9.56
N ALA A 135 15.53 9.83 -9.95
CA ALA A 135 14.23 9.47 -10.51
C ALA A 135 13.07 9.68 -9.52
N LEU A 136 13.24 9.31 -8.24
CA LEU A 136 12.26 9.53 -7.17
C LEU A 136 12.04 11.02 -6.88
N ILE A 137 13.10 11.82 -6.83
CA ILE A 137 13.01 13.27 -6.61
C ILE A 137 12.17 13.93 -7.71
N VAL A 138 12.43 13.60 -8.98
CA VAL A 138 11.69 14.18 -10.11
C VAL A 138 10.25 13.68 -10.13
N SER A 139 10.01 12.37 -9.97
CA SER A 139 8.66 11.81 -10.00
C SER A 139 7.79 12.27 -8.82
N SER A 140 8.39 12.50 -7.65
CA SER A 140 7.68 13.04 -6.47
C SER A 140 7.06 14.41 -6.73
N SER A 141 7.74 15.26 -7.51
CA SER A 141 7.27 16.60 -7.86
C SER A 141 5.93 16.53 -8.58
N VAL A 142 5.75 15.53 -9.46
CA VAL A 142 4.48 15.28 -10.16
C VAL A 142 3.38 14.93 -9.17
N GLN A 143 3.64 14.05 -8.19
CA GLN A 143 2.65 13.68 -7.19
C GLN A 143 2.28 14.83 -6.25
N ILE A 144 3.25 15.65 -5.86
CA ILE A 144 3.03 16.86 -5.05
C ILE A 144 2.11 17.82 -5.80
N ILE A 145 2.42 18.09 -7.07
CA ILE A 145 1.60 18.98 -7.92
C ILE A 145 0.18 18.40 -8.03
N LEU A 146 0.03 17.12 -8.40
CA LEU A 146 -1.29 16.49 -8.56
C LEU A 146 -2.09 16.44 -7.24
N GLY A 147 -1.41 16.25 -6.11
CA GLY A 147 -2.00 16.19 -4.78
C GLY A 147 -2.48 17.54 -4.26
N TYR A 148 -1.69 18.61 -4.38
CA TYR A 148 -2.09 19.92 -3.86
C TYR A 148 -2.96 20.75 -4.81
N SER A 149 -2.86 20.51 -6.12
CA SER A 149 -3.68 21.23 -7.10
C SER A 149 -5.14 20.77 -7.17
N GLN A 150 -5.51 19.73 -6.41
CA GLN A 150 -6.80 19.03 -6.53
C GLN A 150 -7.08 18.47 -7.94
N LEU A 151 -6.09 18.54 -8.84
CA LEU A 151 -6.20 18.07 -10.21
C LEU A 151 -6.34 16.55 -10.26
N TRP A 152 -5.95 15.78 -9.25
CA TRP A 152 -6.19 14.32 -9.27
C TRP A 152 -7.65 13.94 -9.57
N ALA A 153 -8.62 14.68 -9.02
CA ALA A 153 -10.05 14.45 -9.29
C ALA A 153 -10.46 14.79 -10.74
N ILE A 154 -9.69 15.65 -11.42
CA ILE A 154 -9.93 16.09 -12.81
C ILE A 154 -9.08 15.27 -13.80
N CYS A 155 -7.83 14.97 -13.47
CA CYS A 155 -6.84 14.24 -14.26
C CYS A 155 -7.13 12.74 -14.32
N SER A 156 -7.78 12.14 -13.31
CA SER A 156 -8.24 10.75 -13.41
C SER A 156 -9.10 10.51 -14.66
N ARG A 157 -9.85 11.52 -15.12
CA ARG A 157 -10.63 11.51 -16.38
C ARG A 157 -9.77 11.28 -17.63
N TYR A 158 -8.67 12.00 -17.75
CA TYR A 158 -7.86 12.04 -18.98
C TYR A 158 -6.76 10.98 -18.96
N LEU A 159 -6.13 10.77 -17.79
CA LEU A 159 -5.03 9.83 -17.64
C LEU A 159 -5.47 8.39 -17.95
N LEU A 160 -6.64 7.96 -17.43
CA LEU A 160 -7.18 6.61 -17.65
C LEU A 160 -7.60 6.38 -19.10
N SER A 161 -8.20 7.40 -19.73
CA SER A 161 -8.60 7.34 -21.14
C SER A 161 -7.38 7.27 -22.06
N ILE A 162 -6.33 8.06 -21.78
CA ILE A 162 -5.08 8.06 -22.55
C ILE A 162 -4.33 6.73 -22.37
N ILE A 163 -4.24 6.19 -21.15
CA ILE A 163 -3.62 4.90 -20.89
C ILE A 163 -4.36 3.80 -21.65
N PHE A 164 -5.68 3.74 -21.56
CA PHE A 164 -6.48 2.76 -22.29
C PHE A 164 -6.31 2.88 -23.81
N LEU A 165 -6.36 4.10 -24.35
CA LEU A 165 -6.12 4.37 -25.78
C LEU A 165 -4.73 3.96 -26.23
N SER A 166 -3.68 4.28 -25.46
CA SER A 166 -2.30 3.89 -25.78
C SER A 166 -2.10 2.38 -25.78
N SER A 167 -2.89 1.66 -24.97
CA SER A 167 -2.88 0.20 -24.88
C SER A 167 -3.65 -0.46 -26.02
N LEU A 168 -4.76 0.16 -26.44
CA LEU A 168 -5.51 -0.26 -27.62
C LEU A 168 -4.72 -0.05 -28.93
N PHE A 169 -3.93 1.02 -28.99
CA PHE A 169 -2.99 1.29 -30.08
C PHE A 169 -1.92 0.20 -30.20
N LEU A 170 -1.50 -0.41 -29.08
CA LEU A 170 -0.53 -1.52 -29.07
C LEU A 170 -1.12 -2.85 -29.55
N SER A 171 -2.43 -3.05 -29.41
CA SER A 171 -3.13 -4.23 -29.95
C SER A 171 -3.39 -4.15 -31.47
N GLY A 172 -2.95 -3.09 -32.15
CA GLY A 172 -3.06 -2.97 -33.62
C GLY A 172 -4.48 -2.73 -34.14
N GLU A 173 -5.45 -2.47 -33.27
CA GLU A 173 -6.86 -2.34 -33.61
C GLU A 173 -7.24 -0.85 -33.74
N GLN A 174 -7.61 -0.41 -34.95
CA GLN A 174 -8.01 0.97 -35.21
C GLN A 174 -9.42 1.24 -34.64
N VAL A 175 -9.50 1.85 -33.46
CA VAL A 175 -10.76 2.43 -32.98
C VAL A 175 -10.97 3.81 -33.61
N SER A 176 -12.07 3.95 -34.35
CA SER A 176 -12.47 5.20 -35.01
C SER A 176 -12.61 6.36 -34.01
N ALA A 177 -12.06 7.53 -34.37
CA ALA A 177 -12.07 8.76 -33.55
C ALA A 177 -13.47 9.19 -33.09
N SER A 178 -14.54 8.79 -33.80
CA SER A 178 -15.93 9.05 -33.41
C SER A 178 -16.36 8.32 -32.13
N ASN A 179 -15.83 7.12 -31.87
CA ASN A 179 -16.07 6.38 -30.62
C ASN A 179 -15.22 6.96 -29.47
N VAL A 180 -14.06 7.53 -29.78
CA VAL A 180 -13.17 8.20 -28.83
C VAL A 180 -13.78 9.51 -28.31
N LEU A 181 -14.48 10.26 -29.16
CA LEU A 181 -15.16 11.49 -28.78
C LEU A 181 -16.37 11.25 -27.85
N LEU A 182 -16.99 10.07 -27.92
CA LEU A 182 -18.11 9.69 -27.05
C LEU A 182 -17.67 9.50 -25.58
N ILE A 183 -16.44 9.00 -25.36
CA ILE A 183 -15.81 8.84 -24.04
C ILE A 183 -15.48 10.20 -23.40
N CYS A 184 -15.19 11.21 -24.23
CA CYS A 184 -14.80 12.56 -23.80
C CYS A 184 -15.96 13.57 -23.72
N LYS A 185 -17.22 13.13 -23.77
CA LYS A 185 -18.36 14.06 -23.76
C LYS A 185 -18.33 14.93 -22.48
N PRO A 186 -18.24 16.27 -22.59
CA PRO A 186 -17.97 17.17 -21.46
C PRO A 186 -19.17 17.39 -20.53
N HIS A 187 -20.29 16.69 -20.73
CA HIS A 187 -21.58 17.08 -20.16
C HIS A 187 -21.83 16.62 -18.71
N SER A 188 -20.81 16.20 -17.95
CA SER A 188 -21.03 15.85 -16.56
C SER A 188 -19.81 15.94 -15.64
N SER A 189 -20.08 16.30 -14.38
CA SER A 189 -19.12 16.67 -13.33
C SER A 189 -17.97 15.66 -13.12
N PRO A 190 -16.74 16.10 -12.81
CA PRO A 190 -15.55 15.26 -12.58
C PRO A 190 -15.69 14.23 -11.44
N LEU A 191 -16.70 14.38 -10.58
CA LEU A 191 -16.98 13.49 -9.45
C LEU A 191 -17.79 12.21 -9.80
N ARG A 192 -18.07 11.94 -11.08
CA ARG A 192 -18.73 10.69 -11.52
C ARG A 192 -17.82 9.45 -11.50
N PHE A 193 -16.49 9.63 -11.53
CA PHE A 193 -15.52 8.53 -11.69
C PHE A 193 -15.20 7.76 -10.40
N PHE A 194 -15.41 8.37 -9.24
CA PHE A 194 -15.26 7.72 -7.93
C PHE A 194 -16.60 7.21 -7.39
N SER A 195 -17.42 6.61 -8.26
CA SER A 195 -18.65 5.94 -7.82
C SER A 195 -18.29 4.76 -6.89
N PRO A 196 -19.15 4.40 -5.92
CA PRO A 196 -18.99 3.18 -5.14
C PRO A 196 -18.75 1.95 -6.04
N LEU A 197 -19.51 1.82 -7.14
CA LEU A 197 -19.35 0.74 -8.11
C LEU A 197 -17.94 0.68 -8.73
N GLY A 198 -17.42 1.82 -9.21
CA GLY A 198 -16.09 1.87 -9.82
C GLY A 198 -14.95 1.61 -8.83
N MET A 199 -15.14 1.97 -7.55
CA MET A 199 -14.11 1.80 -6.52
C MET A 199 -14.11 0.41 -5.87
N VAL A 200 -15.18 -0.38 -5.98
CA VAL A 200 -15.22 -1.75 -5.43
C VAL A 200 -14.07 -2.60 -6.00
N PRO A 201 -13.90 -2.76 -7.33
CA PRO A 201 -12.81 -3.56 -7.87
C PRO A 201 -11.43 -3.03 -7.48
N VAL A 202 -11.27 -1.70 -7.41
CA VAL A 202 -10.00 -1.07 -7.05
C VAL A 202 -9.61 -1.43 -5.61
N ILE A 203 -10.50 -1.20 -4.64
CA ILE A 203 -10.22 -1.52 -3.23
C ILE A 203 -10.05 -3.03 -3.04
N ALA A 204 -10.89 -3.83 -3.71
CA ALA A 204 -10.79 -5.29 -3.65
C ALA A 204 -9.42 -5.78 -4.15
N LEU A 205 -8.92 -5.24 -5.27
CA LEU A 205 -7.64 -5.61 -5.84
C LEU A 205 -6.43 -4.93 -5.18
N VAL A 206 -6.61 -3.89 -4.37
CA VAL A 206 -5.54 -3.42 -3.47
C VAL A 206 -5.17 -4.53 -2.48
N GLY A 207 -6.16 -5.31 -2.01
CA GLY A 207 -5.93 -6.53 -1.25
C GLY A 207 -5.55 -7.73 -2.13
N PHE A 208 -6.49 -8.21 -2.96
CA PHE A 208 -6.30 -9.43 -3.74
C PHE A 208 -5.14 -9.36 -4.74
N GLY A 209 -4.80 -8.18 -5.27
CA GLY A 209 -3.72 -8.02 -6.26
C GLY A 209 -2.32 -8.32 -5.71
N LEU A 210 -2.15 -8.32 -4.38
CA LEU A 210 -0.89 -8.64 -3.70
C LEU A 210 -0.78 -10.13 -3.32
N PHE A 211 -1.60 -11.01 -3.92
CA PHE A 211 -1.63 -12.44 -3.60
C PHE A 211 -0.28 -13.14 -3.78
N ASP A 212 0.56 -12.66 -4.71
CA ASP A 212 1.91 -13.18 -4.97
C ASP A 212 2.85 -13.01 -3.77
N ARG A 213 2.54 -12.08 -2.87
CA ARG A 213 3.28 -11.83 -1.63
C ARG A 213 2.72 -12.58 -0.42
N GLY A 214 1.57 -13.22 -0.58
CA GLY A 214 0.98 -14.11 0.42
C GLY A 214 1.44 -15.55 0.22
N PHE A 215 0.52 -16.41 -0.22
CA PHE A 215 0.74 -17.86 -0.21
C PHE A 215 1.93 -18.36 -1.05
N PRO A 216 2.26 -17.79 -2.23
CA PRO A 216 3.45 -18.20 -2.97
C PRO A 216 4.76 -18.01 -2.18
N MET A 217 4.83 -17.00 -1.31
CA MET A 217 5.97 -16.81 -0.40
C MET A 217 5.92 -17.80 0.77
N VAL A 218 4.73 -18.14 1.29
CA VAL A 218 4.55 -19.23 2.28
C VAL A 218 5.04 -20.56 1.69
N GLY A 219 4.76 -20.82 0.41
CA GLY A 219 5.18 -22.03 -0.30
C GLY A 219 6.69 -22.23 -0.37
N ARG A 220 7.51 -21.18 -0.19
CA ARG A 220 8.98 -21.30 -0.13
C ARG A 220 9.47 -21.97 1.15
N CYS A 221 8.67 -21.94 2.22
CA CYS A 221 8.93 -22.65 3.46
C CYS A 221 7.61 -22.99 4.18
N VAL A 222 6.98 -24.08 3.74
CA VAL A 222 5.66 -24.50 4.22
C VAL A 222 5.68 -24.89 5.70
N GLU A 223 6.81 -25.41 6.18
CA GLU A 223 7.02 -25.89 7.54
C GLU A 223 6.92 -24.75 8.57
N ILE A 224 7.27 -23.52 8.19
CA ILE A 224 7.16 -22.34 9.06
C ILE A 224 5.87 -21.57 8.74
N GLY A 225 5.58 -21.39 7.45
CA GLY A 225 4.49 -20.52 7.02
C GLY A 225 3.09 -21.09 7.27
N ILE A 226 2.86 -22.41 7.10
CA ILE A 226 1.55 -23.01 7.37
C ILE A 226 1.22 -22.97 8.87
N PRO A 227 2.13 -23.37 9.80
CA PRO A 227 1.87 -23.20 11.22
C PRO A 227 1.61 -21.75 11.62
N MET A 228 2.31 -20.78 11.03
CA MET A 228 2.02 -19.36 11.26
C MET A 228 0.61 -18.97 10.85
N LEU A 229 0.17 -19.38 9.65
CA LEU A 229 -1.16 -19.09 9.14
C LEU A 229 -2.24 -19.69 10.05
N ILE A 230 -2.10 -20.96 10.41
CA ILE A 230 -3.05 -21.67 11.28
C ILE A 230 -3.09 -21.00 12.65
N LEU A 231 -1.94 -20.80 13.29
CA LEU A 231 -1.85 -20.23 14.64
C LEU A 231 -2.45 -18.83 14.70
N PHE A 232 -2.14 -17.98 13.70
CA PHE A 232 -2.67 -16.63 13.62
C PHE A 232 -4.20 -16.62 13.43
N ILE A 233 -4.75 -17.49 12.58
CA ILE A 233 -6.21 -17.61 12.40
C ILE A 233 -6.87 -18.14 13.69
N THR A 234 -6.27 -19.15 14.33
CA THR A 234 -6.80 -19.70 15.59
C THR A 234 -6.84 -18.65 16.69
N PHE A 235 -5.74 -17.89 16.89
CA PHE A 235 -5.67 -16.86 17.92
C PHE A 235 -6.55 -15.64 17.59
N SER A 236 -6.60 -15.21 16.33
CA SER A 236 -7.42 -14.06 15.94
C SER A 236 -8.91 -14.36 15.85
N GLN A 237 -9.33 -15.56 15.41
CA GLN A 237 -10.74 -15.87 15.12
C GLN A 237 -11.41 -16.84 16.10
N TYR A 238 -10.72 -17.89 16.53
CA TYR A 238 -11.34 -19.00 17.26
C TYR A 238 -11.19 -18.88 18.78
N LEU A 239 -10.13 -18.24 19.27
CA LEU A 239 -9.92 -18.01 20.70
C LEU A 239 -10.49 -16.69 21.22
N LYS A 240 -11.39 -16.04 20.46
CA LYS A 240 -12.07 -14.79 20.87
C LYS A 240 -12.81 -14.91 22.21
N ASN A 241 -13.35 -16.09 22.51
CA ASN A 241 -14.12 -16.31 23.72
C ASN A 241 -13.25 -16.65 24.95
N PHE A 242 -11.94 -16.87 24.77
CA PHE A 242 -11.04 -17.21 25.87
C PHE A 242 -10.58 -15.93 26.58
N HIS A 243 -11.36 -15.48 27.55
CA HIS A 243 -11.11 -14.27 28.31
C HIS A 243 -10.18 -14.57 29.51
N PHE A 244 -8.91 -14.17 29.43
CA PHE A 244 -8.05 -14.12 30.61
C PHE A 244 -8.22 -12.76 31.30
N ARG A 245 -8.80 -12.75 32.52
CA ARG A 245 -9.03 -11.52 33.31
C ARG A 245 -9.81 -10.40 32.56
N GLN A 246 -10.91 -10.73 31.89
CA GLN A 246 -11.85 -9.78 31.25
C GLN A 246 -11.30 -8.91 30.09
N LEU A 247 -10.06 -9.12 29.64
CA LEU A 247 -9.49 -8.44 28.48
C LEU A 247 -9.37 -9.43 27.30
N PRO A 248 -9.77 -9.06 26.07
CA PRO A 248 -9.59 -9.91 24.88
C PRO A 248 -8.14 -9.86 24.38
N VAL A 249 -7.19 -10.27 25.24
CA VAL A 249 -5.74 -10.21 24.99
C VAL A 249 -5.34 -11.03 23.75
N LEU A 250 -5.94 -12.22 23.58
CA LEU A 250 -5.56 -13.13 22.49
C LEU A 250 -6.01 -12.64 21.12
N GLU A 251 -7.13 -11.95 21.01
CA GLU A 251 -7.62 -11.38 19.74
C GLU A 251 -6.79 -10.16 19.31
N ARG A 252 -6.55 -9.22 20.25
CA ARG A 252 -5.84 -7.96 19.96
C ARG A 252 -4.36 -8.16 19.64
N PHE A 253 -3.71 -9.09 20.34
CA PHE A 253 -2.26 -9.34 20.25
C PHE A 253 -1.91 -10.63 19.49
N ALA A 254 -2.87 -11.21 18.76
CA ALA A 254 -2.71 -12.46 18.00
C ALA A 254 -1.45 -12.46 17.12
N LEU A 255 -1.15 -11.32 16.48
CA LEU A 255 0.02 -11.19 15.59
C LEU A 255 1.31 -11.34 16.38
N LEU A 256 1.50 -10.57 17.45
CA LEU A 256 2.73 -10.61 18.25
C LEU A 256 2.95 -11.98 18.87
N ILE A 257 1.89 -12.60 19.41
CA ILE A 257 1.98 -13.94 20.02
C ILE A 257 2.35 -14.97 18.95
N SER A 258 1.67 -14.96 17.80
CA SER A 258 1.92 -15.94 16.73
C SER A 258 3.33 -15.78 16.14
N VAL A 259 3.76 -14.55 15.86
CA VAL A 259 5.12 -14.25 15.37
C VAL A 259 6.15 -14.74 16.37
N THR A 260 5.98 -14.47 17.67
CA THR A 260 6.94 -14.89 18.70
C THR A 260 7.05 -16.41 18.80
N VAL A 261 5.92 -17.12 18.84
CA VAL A 261 5.89 -18.58 18.94
C VAL A 261 6.51 -19.23 17.71
N ILE A 262 6.13 -18.79 16.51
CA ILE A 262 6.63 -19.40 15.27
C ILE A 262 8.07 -19.01 14.98
N TRP A 263 8.49 -17.81 15.39
CA TRP A 263 9.89 -17.42 15.26
C TRP A 263 10.79 -18.25 16.18
N ALA A 264 10.37 -18.54 17.41
CA ALA A 264 11.07 -19.48 18.30
C ALA A 264 11.08 -20.91 17.73
N TYR A 265 9.96 -21.35 17.16
CA TYR A 265 9.87 -22.64 16.47
C TYR A 265 10.82 -22.74 15.27
N ALA A 266 10.92 -21.69 14.44
CA ALA A 266 11.83 -21.63 13.30
C ALA A 266 13.31 -21.69 13.73
N HIS A 267 13.66 -21.03 14.83
CA HIS A 267 15.00 -21.15 15.42
C HIS A 267 15.29 -22.57 15.92
N LEU A 268 14.32 -23.22 16.58
CA LEU A 268 14.47 -24.61 17.03
C LEU A 268 14.68 -25.57 15.85
N LEU A 269 13.93 -25.42 14.75
CA LEU A 269 14.12 -26.22 13.53
C LEU A 269 15.49 -25.98 12.88
N THR A 270 15.96 -24.74 12.88
CA THR A 270 17.29 -24.41 12.35
C THR A 270 18.38 -25.05 13.23
N ALA A 271 18.28 -24.91 14.56
CA ALA A 271 19.26 -25.42 15.52
C ALA A 271 19.28 -26.96 15.61
N SER A 272 18.13 -27.62 15.46
CA SER A 272 18.05 -29.09 15.43
C SER A 272 18.66 -29.71 14.17
N GLY A 273 18.99 -28.89 13.16
CA GLY A 273 19.58 -29.34 11.91
C GLY A 273 18.57 -29.90 10.91
N ALA A 274 17.28 -29.60 11.07
CA ALA A 274 16.21 -30.09 10.19
C ALA A 274 16.47 -29.79 8.70
N TYR A 275 17.19 -28.70 8.39
CA TYR A 275 17.45 -28.26 7.03
C TYR A 275 18.85 -28.64 6.48
N LYS A 276 19.68 -29.38 7.21
CA LYS A 276 21.08 -29.68 6.81
C LYS A 276 21.19 -30.44 5.48
N HIS A 277 20.21 -31.29 5.18
CA HIS A 277 20.15 -32.11 3.97
C HIS A 277 19.06 -31.66 2.98
N SER A 278 18.46 -30.50 3.21
CA SER A 278 17.43 -29.94 2.32
C SER A 278 18.06 -29.21 1.12
N PRO A 279 17.33 -29.04 0.01
CA PRO A 279 17.79 -28.26 -1.13
C PRO A 279 18.20 -26.82 -0.76
N ASN A 280 19.15 -26.24 -1.51
CA ASN A 280 19.64 -24.87 -1.25
C ASN A 280 18.51 -23.82 -1.22
N ALA A 281 17.49 -23.96 -2.07
CA ALA A 281 16.34 -23.06 -2.09
C ALA A 281 15.55 -23.07 -0.77
N THR A 282 15.36 -24.27 -0.20
CA THR A 282 14.73 -24.47 1.11
C THR A 282 15.62 -23.93 2.22
N GLN A 283 16.93 -24.18 2.16
CA GLN A 283 17.86 -23.65 3.15
C GLN A 283 17.87 -22.13 3.19
N LEU A 284 17.88 -21.46 2.05
CA LEU A 284 17.85 -19.99 1.95
C LEU A 284 16.54 -19.40 2.51
N SER A 285 15.42 -20.10 2.33
CA SER A 285 14.08 -19.60 2.67
C SER A 285 13.64 -19.94 4.10
N CYS A 286 14.06 -21.11 4.60
CA CYS A 286 13.62 -21.65 5.89
C CYS A 286 14.60 -21.42 7.04
N ARG A 287 15.90 -21.29 6.75
CA ARG A 287 16.89 -21.16 7.84
C ARG A 287 16.94 -19.74 8.38
N THR A 288 17.02 -19.65 9.70
CA THR A 288 17.10 -18.37 10.42
C THR A 288 18.51 -17.78 10.52
N ASP A 289 19.55 -18.57 10.21
CA ASP A 289 20.96 -18.18 10.40
C ASP A 289 21.65 -17.58 9.16
N GLN A 290 20.98 -17.54 8.00
CA GLN A 290 21.60 -17.13 6.73
C GLN A 290 21.38 -15.65 6.35
N ALA A 291 20.65 -14.87 7.14
CA ALA A 291 20.34 -13.49 6.79
C ALA A 291 21.55 -12.55 6.91
N TYR A 292 22.50 -12.87 7.81
CA TYR A 292 23.69 -12.06 8.17
C TYR A 292 23.39 -10.57 8.50
N LEU A 293 22.13 -10.23 8.80
CA LEU A 293 21.71 -8.86 9.07
C LEU A 293 22.27 -8.35 10.40
N ILE A 294 22.26 -9.18 11.44
CA ILE A 294 22.71 -8.80 12.80
C ILE A 294 24.22 -8.58 12.85
N SER A 295 25.00 -9.41 12.16
CA SER A 295 26.47 -9.29 12.10
C SER A 295 26.92 -8.09 11.30
N SER A 296 26.16 -7.71 10.26
CA SER A 296 26.49 -6.61 9.36
C SER A 296 25.97 -5.25 9.85
N ALA A 297 25.07 -5.24 10.85
CA ALA A 297 24.44 -4.01 11.33
C ALA A 297 25.34 -3.22 12.30
N PRO A 298 25.54 -1.91 12.08
CA PRO A 298 26.14 -1.04 13.09
C PRO A 298 25.23 -0.91 14.31
N TRP A 299 25.80 -0.63 15.48
CA TRP A 299 25.03 -0.42 16.72
C TRP A 299 24.11 0.79 16.65
N ILE A 300 24.65 1.92 16.19
CA ILE A 300 23.92 3.18 16.01
C ILE A 300 24.26 3.70 14.61
N LYS A 301 23.24 3.99 13.82
CA LYS A 301 23.35 4.68 12.53
C LYS A 301 22.15 5.56 12.34
N VAL A 302 22.35 6.86 12.21
CA VAL A 302 21.29 7.80 11.84
C VAL A 302 21.30 7.96 10.33
N PRO A 303 20.23 7.58 9.60
CA PRO A 303 20.12 7.87 8.17
C PRO A 303 20.14 9.38 7.93
N TYR A 304 20.82 9.81 6.87
CA TYR A 304 20.93 11.22 6.51
C TYR A 304 20.68 11.41 5.01
N PRO A 305 20.22 12.60 4.58
CA PRO A 305 20.01 12.90 3.18
C PRO A 305 21.28 12.73 2.34
N LEU A 306 21.12 12.22 1.12
CA LEU A 306 22.18 12.04 0.12
C LEU A 306 23.34 11.13 0.57
N GLN A 307 23.06 10.15 1.46
CA GLN A 307 24.07 9.22 1.97
C GLN A 307 24.75 8.35 0.89
N TRP A 308 24.16 8.23 -0.29
CA TRP A 308 24.72 7.49 -1.43
C TRP A 308 25.44 8.40 -2.44
N GLY A 309 25.51 9.71 -2.19
CA GLY A 309 26.10 10.72 -3.07
C GLY A 309 25.07 11.59 -3.79
N ALA A 310 25.55 12.46 -4.68
CA ALA A 310 24.69 13.38 -5.43
C ALA A 310 23.77 12.61 -6.41
N PRO A 311 22.44 12.90 -6.46
CA PRO A 311 21.51 12.18 -7.33
C PRO A 311 21.88 12.29 -8.81
N ILE A 312 21.65 11.21 -9.56
CA ILE A 312 21.86 11.18 -11.01
C ILE A 312 20.49 11.32 -11.66
N PHE A 313 20.34 12.35 -12.51
CA PHE A 313 19.08 12.62 -13.20
C PHE A 313 19.14 12.12 -14.64
N ASN A 314 18.36 11.09 -14.93
CA ASN A 314 18.16 10.56 -16.27
C ASN A 314 16.67 10.63 -16.62
N ALA A 315 16.34 11.28 -17.73
CA ALA A 315 14.95 11.47 -18.13
C ALA A 315 14.18 10.16 -18.30
N GLY A 316 14.82 9.12 -18.86
CA GLY A 316 14.20 7.80 -19.05
C GLY A 316 13.83 7.15 -17.72
N HIS A 317 14.74 7.19 -16.75
CA HIS A 317 14.49 6.68 -15.39
C HIS A 317 13.37 7.45 -14.70
N CYS A 318 13.33 8.77 -14.86
CA CYS A 318 12.27 9.62 -14.30
C CYS A 318 10.89 9.26 -14.87
N PHE A 319 10.77 9.06 -16.20
CA PHE A 319 9.50 8.69 -16.82
C PHE A 319 8.98 7.32 -16.37
N GLY A 320 9.85 6.32 -16.28
CA GLY A 320 9.48 5.02 -15.70
C GLY A 320 8.99 5.15 -14.26
N MET A 321 9.68 5.96 -13.45
CA MET A 321 9.31 6.20 -12.06
C MET A 321 7.99 6.98 -11.89
N MET A 322 7.64 7.84 -12.85
CA MET A 322 6.34 8.52 -12.86
C MET A 322 5.16 7.55 -12.95
N ALA A 323 5.31 6.43 -13.67
CA ALA A 323 4.27 5.40 -13.71
C ALA A 323 4.04 4.77 -12.34
N ALA A 324 5.11 4.44 -11.61
CA ALA A 324 5.02 3.90 -10.26
C ALA A 324 4.35 4.88 -9.28
N VAL A 325 4.62 6.17 -9.43
CA VAL A 325 3.95 7.24 -8.68
C VAL A 325 2.45 7.31 -8.97
N ILE A 326 2.02 7.17 -10.23
CA ILE A 326 0.59 7.12 -10.58
C ILE A 326 -0.07 5.87 -9.98
N VAL A 327 0.60 4.71 -10.08
CA VAL A 327 0.11 3.46 -9.51
C VAL A 327 -0.04 3.58 -7.99
N SER A 328 0.99 4.07 -7.29
CA SER A 328 0.99 4.19 -5.83
C SER A 328 -0.11 5.13 -5.33
N LEU A 329 -0.46 6.15 -6.13
CA LEU A 329 -1.56 7.06 -5.88
C LEU A 329 -2.92 6.34 -5.94
N ILE A 330 -3.15 5.51 -6.97
CA ILE A 330 -4.38 4.71 -7.11
C ILE A 330 -4.52 3.71 -5.95
N GLU A 331 -3.43 2.99 -5.65
CA GLU A 331 -3.37 2.04 -4.53
C GLU A 331 -3.67 2.72 -3.20
N SER A 332 -3.02 3.86 -2.92
CA SER A 332 -3.23 4.64 -1.71
C SER A 332 -4.66 5.17 -1.60
N THR A 333 -5.27 5.57 -2.72
CA THR A 333 -6.67 6.00 -2.74
C THR A 333 -7.61 4.87 -2.31
N GLY A 334 -7.40 3.66 -2.82
CA GLY A 334 -8.15 2.48 -2.40
C GLY A 334 -7.93 2.14 -0.93
N ALA A 335 -6.67 2.19 -0.48
CA ALA A 335 -6.29 1.90 0.89
C ALA A 335 -6.85 2.93 1.90
N TYR A 336 -6.89 4.23 1.58
CA TYR A 336 -7.54 5.23 2.44
C TYR A 336 -9.04 4.96 2.61
N LYS A 337 -9.74 4.56 1.54
CA LYS A 337 -11.17 4.19 1.63
C LYS A 337 -11.39 2.91 2.44
N ALA A 338 -10.48 1.95 2.33
CA ALA A 338 -10.52 0.74 3.16
C ALA A 338 -10.27 1.08 4.64
N ALA A 339 -9.24 1.89 4.92
CA ALA A 339 -8.87 2.31 6.26
C ALA A 339 -9.96 3.13 6.94
N SER A 340 -10.60 4.08 6.23
CA SER A 340 -11.73 4.84 6.80
C SER A 340 -12.87 3.91 7.20
N ARG A 341 -13.19 2.91 6.37
CA ARG A 341 -14.26 1.96 6.66
C ARG A 341 -13.92 1.01 7.82
N LEU A 342 -12.68 0.53 7.90
CA LEU A 342 -12.22 -0.32 9.00
C LEU A 342 -12.08 0.45 10.33
N ALA A 343 -11.82 1.75 10.27
CA ALA A 343 -11.76 2.62 11.45
C ALA A 343 -13.11 3.26 11.80
N SER A 344 -14.22 2.84 11.14
CA SER A 344 -15.57 3.41 11.29
C SER A 344 -15.67 4.92 11.08
N ALA A 345 -14.79 5.45 10.25
CA ALA A 345 -14.81 6.84 9.80
C ALA A 345 -15.68 7.00 8.55
N THR A 346 -16.15 8.22 8.32
CA THR A 346 -16.79 8.57 7.05
C THR A 346 -15.81 8.41 5.88
N PRO A 347 -16.25 8.03 4.68
CA PRO A 347 -15.38 7.99 3.52
C PRO A 347 -14.68 9.35 3.30
N PRO A 348 -13.36 9.37 3.02
CA PRO A 348 -12.61 10.61 2.95
C PRO A 348 -13.11 11.46 1.76
N PRO A 349 -13.47 12.73 2.00
CA PRO A 349 -13.87 13.64 0.93
C PRO A 349 -12.67 13.97 0.02
N ALA A 350 -12.95 14.47 -1.18
CA ALA A 350 -11.92 14.71 -2.21
C ALA A 350 -10.78 15.61 -1.71
N HIS A 351 -11.09 16.67 -0.95
CA HIS A 351 -10.10 17.56 -0.35
C HIS A 351 -9.12 16.82 0.58
N VAL A 352 -9.62 15.93 1.45
CA VAL A 352 -8.79 15.15 2.39
C VAL A 352 -7.93 14.14 1.64
N LEU A 353 -8.48 13.50 0.62
CA LEU A 353 -7.74 12.58 -0.24
C LEU A 353 -6.60 13.30 -0.98
N SER A 354 -6.90 14.48 -1.56
CA SER A 354 -5.93 15.32 -2.25
C SER A 354 -4.78 15.73 -1.34
N ARG A 355 -5.11 16.21 -0.13
CA ARG A 355 -4.13 16.53 0.92
C ARG A 355 -3.27 15.32 1.27
N GLY A 356 -3.89 14.15 1.44
CA GLY A 356 -3.18 12.91 1.71
C GLY A 356 -2.21 12.49 0.60
N ILE A 357 -2.61 12.63 -0.66
CA ILE A 357 -1.74 12.37 -1.82
C ILE A 357 -0.59 13.38 -1.91
N GLY A 358 -0.84 14.66 -1.61
CA GLY A 358 0.19 15.69 -1.58
C GLY A 358 1.29 15.36 -0.55
N TRP A 359 0.89 14.97 0.66
CA TRP A 359 1.82 14.53 1.71
C TRP A 359 2.54 13.22 1.37
N GLN A 360 1.88 12.29 0.69
CA GLN A 360 2.54 11.10 0.16
C GLN A 360 3.61 11.47 -0.90
N GLY A 361 3.34 12.45 -1.76
CA GLY A 361 4.32 12.99 -2.70
C GLY A 361 5.54 13.61 -1.99
N ILE A 362 5.33 14.39 -0.92
CA ILE A 362 6.43 14.87 -0.06
C ILE A 362 7.19 13.69 0.56
N GLY A 363 6.49 12.63 0.97
CA GLY A 363 7.12 11.42 1.48
C GLY A 363 8.04 10.74 0.46
N ILE A 364 7.62 10.69 -0.81
CA ILE A 364 8.45 10.15 -1.91
C ILE A 364 9.62 11.07 -2.23
N LEU A 365 9.48 12.39 -2.05
CA LEU A 365 10.61 13.30 -2.12
C LEU A 365 11.65 12.98 -1.03
N LEU A 366 11.19 12.74 0.21
CA LEU A 366 12.06 12.32 1.31
C LEU A 366 12.71 10.96 1.03
N ASP A 367 11.98 10.02 0.43
CA ASP A 367 12.48 8.72 -0.03
C ASP A 367 13.66 8.89 -1.01
N GLY A 368 13.52 9.78 -2.00
CA GLY A 368 14.57 10.12 -2.95
C GLY A 368 15.76 10.85 -2.30
N LEU A 369 15.51 11.77 -1.36
CA LEU A 369 16.56 12.51 -0.66
C LEU A 369 17.41 11.59 0.24
N PHE A 370 16.79 10.76 1.08
CA PHE A 370 17.50 9.83 1.96
C PHE A 370 18.01 8.58 1.22
N GLY A 371 17.43 8.27 0.05
CA GLY A 371 17.76 7.11 -0.74
C GLY A 371 17.27 5.82 -0.09
N THR A 372 15.95 5.70 0.03
CA THR A 372 15.25 4.54 0.60
C THR A 372 15.05 3.38 -0.39
N LEU A 373 15.61 3.50 -1.60
CA LEU A 373 15.48 2.58 -2.75
C LEU A 373 14.09 2.54 -3.38
N THR A 374 13.00 2.65 -2.63
CA THR A 374 11.62 2.62 -3.14
C THR A 374 10.81 3.83 -2.65
N GLY A 375 9.79 4.22 -3.41
CA GLY A 375 8.84 5.24 -2.97
C GLY A 375 7.80 4.70 -1.97
N SER A 376 7.14 5.62 -1.29
CA SER A 376 6.15 5.35 -0.26
C SER A 376 4.70 5.24 -0.77
N THR A 377 3.94 4.31 -0.19
CA THR A 377 2.49 4.13 -0.36
C THR A 377 1.83 3.76 0.97
N VAL A 378 0.49 3.76 1.03
CA VAL A 378 -0.23 3.25 2.20
C VAL A 378 -0.02 1.74 2.32
N SER A 379 0.44 1.28 3.48
CA SER A 379 0.66 -0.13 3.79
C SER A 379 -0.66 -0.89 3.92
N VAL A 380 -0.92 -1.78 2.95
CA VAL A 380 -2.18 -2.55 2.85
C VAL A 380 -2.29 -3.55 3.98
N GLU A 381 -1.20 -4.21 4.33
CA GLU A 381 -1.11 -5.15 5.45
C GLU A 381 -1.50 -4.49 6.78
N ASN A 382 -1.06 -3.26 7.01
CA ASN A 382 -1.38 -2.52 8.23
C ASN A 382 -2.83 -2.02 8.25
N VAL A 383 -3.41 -1.70 7.09
CA VAL A 383 -4.85 -1.43 6.99
C VAL A 383 -5.66 -2.68 7.31
N GLY A 384 -5.26 -3.85 6.79
CA GLY A 384 -5.88 -5.14 7.14
C GLY A 384 -5.80 -5.46 8.63
N LEU A 385 -4.71 -5.05 9.29
CA LEU A 385 -4.51 -5.25 10.73
C LEU A 385 -5.53 -4.47 11.57
N LEU A 386 -6.01 -3.31 11.11
CA LEU A 386 -7.11 -2.58 11.76
C LEU A 386 -8.38 -3.46 11.83
N GLY A 387 -8.67 -4.19 10.75
CA GLY A 387 -9.83 -5.10 10.69
C GLY A 387 -9.68 -6.32 11.57
N SER A 388 -8.47 -6.89 11.67
CA SER A 388 -8.20 -8.04 12.52
C SER A 388 -8.17 -7.69 14.01
N THR A 389 -7.67 -6.51 14.38
CA THR A 389 -7.53 -6.08 15.78
C THR A 389 -8.74 -5.31 16.29
N ARG A 390 -9.58 -4.79 15.38
CA ARG A 390 -10.74 -3.92 15.68
C ARG A 390 -10.35 -2.62 16.40
N VAL A 391 -9.13 -2.14 16.16
CA VAL A 391 -8.59 -0.92 16.77
C VAL A 391 -8.22 0.08 15.68
N GLY A 392 -9.01 1.15 15.54
CA GLY A 392 -8.82 2.24 14.58
C GLY A 392 -8.08 3.46 15.12
N SER A 393 -7.46 3.39 16.30
CA SER A 393 -6.85 4.55 16.96
C SER A 393 -5.65 5.13 16.20
N ARG A 394 -5.66 6.44 15.97
CA ARG A 394 -4.54 7.17 15.33
C ARG A 394 -3.27 7.19 16.16
N ARG A 395 -3.43 7.28 17.48
CA ARG A 395 -2.30 7.36 18.42
C ARG A 395 -1.41 6.13 18.32
N ILE A 396 -2.01 4.96 18.12
CA ILE A 396 -1.28 3.70 17.96
C ILE A 396 -0.36 3.74 16.74
N ILE A 397 -0.85 4.28 15.63
CA ILE A 397 -0.08 4.42 14.39
C ILE A 397 1.06 5.44 14.56
N GLN A 398 0.83 6.52 15.32
CA GLN A 398 1.88 7.48 15.67
C GLN A 398 2.96 6.86 16.58
N ILE A 399 2.57 6.04 17.55
CA ILE A 399 3.51 5.28 18.39
C ILE A 399 4.31 4.28 17.54
N SER A 400 3.64 3.59 16.61
CA SER A 400 4.29 2.69 15.64
C SER A 400 5.36 3.43 14.81
N ALA A 401 5.06 4.63 14.33
CA ALA A 401 6.02 5.47 13.63
C ALA A 401 7.23 5.86 14.51
N GLY A 402 6.99 6.12 15.81
CA GLY A 402 8.04 6.30 16.80
C GLY A 402 8.95 5.08 16.91
N PHE A 403 8.40 3.86 16.93
CA PHE A 403 9.20 2.62 16.90
C PHE A 403 10.00 2.46 15.62
N MET A 404 9.43 2.79 14.45
CA MET A 404 10.16 2.75 13.16
C MET A 404 11.39 3.67 13.19
N ILE A 405 11.23 4.91 13.67
CA ILE A 405 12.33 5.87 13.79
C ILE A 405 13.34 5.39 14.83
N PHE A 406 12.90 4.90 15.98
CA PHE A 406 13.78 4.45 17.05
C PHE A 406 14.62 3.22 16.65
N PHE A 407 13.98 2.16 16.12
CA PHE A 407 14.67 0.92 15.75
C PHE A 407 15.45 1.00 14.45
N SER A 408 15.15 1.97 13.57
CA SER A 408 16.01 2.24 12.41
C SER A 408 17.34 2.87 12.81
N MET A 409 17.38 3.68 13.89
CA MET A 409 18.63 4.25 14.42
C MET A 409 19.46 3.23 15.19
N LEU A 410 18.81 2.33 15.92
CA LEU A 410 19.44 1.27 16.72
C LEU A 410 19.65 0.00 15.89
N GLY A 411 20.66 0.04 15.02
CA GLY A 411 20.79 -0.89 13.91
C GLY A 411 20.80 -2.38 14.27
N LYS A 412 21.40 -2.79 15.39
CA LYS A 412 21.37 -4.19 15.85
C LYS A 412 20.00 -4.64 16.33
N PHE A 413 19.27 -3.78 17.04
CA PHE A 413 17.92 -4.09 17.50
C PHE A 413 16.94 -4.12 16.32
N GLY A 414 17.07 -3.18 15.37
CA GLY A 414 16.34 -3.24 14.11
C GLY A 414 16.65 -4.51 13.31
N ALA A 415 17.93 -4.88 13.22
CA ALA A 415 18.38 -6.09 12.52
C ALA A 415 17.88 -7.39 13.17
N LEU A 416 17.72 -7.42 14.50
CA LEU A 416 17.12 -8.54 15.22
C LEU A 416 15.70 -8.80 14.73
N PHE A 417 14.84 -7.78 14.71
CA PHE A 417 13.47 -7.94 14.21
C PHE A 417 13.43 -8.15 12.69
N ALA A 418 14.36 -7.57 11.94
CA ALA A 418 14.46 -7.78 10.49
C ALA A 418 14.91 -9.21 10.12
N SER A 419 15.42 -9.98 11.08
CA SER A 419 15.79 -11.40 10.91
C SER A 419 14.60 -12.36 10.94
N ILE A 420 13.39 -11.86 11.25
CA ILE A 420 12.15 -12.66 11.19
C ILE A 420 11.98 -13.20 9.76
N PRO A 421 11.82 -14.52 9.58
CA PRO A 421 11.66 -15.13 8.26
C PRO A 421 10.52 -14.52 7.45
N PHE A 422 10.76 -14.31 6.14
CA PHE A 422 9.78 -13.73 5.21
C PHE A 422 8.48 -14.52 5.12
N THR A 423 8.54 -15.84 5.32
CA THR A 423 7.37 -16.72 5.30
C THR A 423 6.39 -16.44 6.45
N ILE A 424 6.87 -15.93 7.59
CA ILE A 424 6.02 -15.51 8.71
C ILE A 424 5.19 -14.28 8.33
N PHE A 425 5.83 -13.26 7.74
CA PHE A 425 5.12 -12.08 7.25
C PHE A 425 4.13 -12.44 6.13
N ALA A 426 4.56 -13.26 5.18
CA ALA A 426 3.71 -13.71 4.08
C ALA A 426 2.45 -14.45 4.56
N ALA A 427 2.56 -15.28 5.59
CA ALA A 427 1.41 -15.96 6.20
C ALA A 427 0.41 -14.97 6.80
N VAL A 428 0.89 -13.94 7.49
CA VAL A 428 0.03 -12.87 8.03
C VAL A 428 -0.61 -12.07 6.89
N TYR A 429 0.14 -11.75 5.84
CA TYR A 429 -0.34 -11.02 4.67
C TYR A 429 -1.51 -11.70 3.97
N CYS A 430 -1.53 -13.05 3.91
CA CYS A 430 -2.69 -13.80 3.39
C CYS A 430 -4.00 -13.38 4.06
N VAL A 431 -4.00 -13.19 5.39
CA VAL A 431 -5.19 -12.79 6.14
C VAL A 431 -5.45 -11.29 6.01
N MET A 432 -4.40 -10.45 6.13
CA MET A 432 -4.56 -8.99 6.07
C MET A 432 -5.07 -8.51 4.71
N PHE A 433 -4.51 -9.03 3.61
CA PHE A 433 -4.95 -8.70 2.26
C PHE A 433 -6.37 -9.20 1.98
N GLY A 434 -6.75 -10.36 2.53
CA GLY A 434 -8.12 -10.86 2.48
C GLY A 434 -9.13 -9.93 3.19
N PHE A 435 -8.76 -9.36 4.35
CA PHE A 435 -9.59 -8.35 5.03
C PHE A 435 -9.80 -7.10 4.17
N VAL A 436 -8.71 -6.52 3.63
CA VAL A 436 -8.83 -5.32 2.78
C VAL A 436 -9.65 -5.60 1.52
N ALA A 437 -9.46 -6.77 0.90
CA ALA A 437 -10.23 -7.15 -0.27
C ALA A 437 -11.74 -7.27 0.05
N SER A 438 -12.07 -7.88 1.18
CA SER A 438 -13.45 -8.02 1.65
C SER A 438 -14.09 -6.66 1.97
N VAL A 439 -13.32 -5.72 2.51
CA VAL A 439 -13.78 -4.33 2.71
C VAL A 439 -14.13 -3.69 1.38
N GLY A 440 -13.33 -3.89 0.34
CA GLY A 440 -13.65 -3.44 -1.02
C GLY A 440 -14.98 -3.99 -1.53
N LEU A 441 -15.19 -5.31 -1.43
CA LEU A 441 -16.44 -5.97 -1.81
C LEU A 441 -17.65 -5.48 -1.00
N SER A 442 -17.45 -5.15 0.28
CA SER A 442 -18.54 -4.66 1.13
C SER A 442 -19.13 -3.32 0.67
N PHE A 443 -18.43 -2.54 -0.17
CA PHE A 443 -19.02 -1.34 -0.80
C PHE A 443 -20.12 -1.66 -1.83
N LEU A 444 -20.25 -2.91 -2.28
CA LEU A 444 -21.35 -3.35 -3.14
C LEU A 444 -22.72 -3.18 -2.47
N GLN A 445 -22.78 -3.18 -1.14
CA GLN A 445 -24.01 -2.94 -0.39
C GLN A 445 -24.63 -1.56 -0.68
N PHE A 446 -23.84 -0.61 -1.18
CA PHE A 446 -24.29 0.73 -1.55
C PHE A 446 -24.70 0.84 -3.02
N THR A 447 -24.64 -0.25 -3.78
CA THR A 447 -24.93 -0.31 -5.22
C THR A 447 -26.08 -1.28 -5.51
N ASN A 448 -26.78 -1.11 -6.63
CA ASN A 448 -27.84 -2.01 -7.04
C ASN A 448 -27.26 -3.27 -7.70
N MET A 449 -27.08 -4.35 -6.93
CA MET A 449 -26.54 -5.62 -7.43
C MET A 449 -27.56 -6.50 -8.18
N ASN A 450 -28.82 -6.08 -8.28
CA ASN A 450 -29.81 -6.73 -9.15
C ASN A 450 -29.69 -6.30 -10.63
N SER A 451 -28.84 -5.30 -10.93
CA SER A 451 -28.60 -4.83 -12.29
C SER A 451 -27.52 -5.67 -12.97
N LEU A 452 -27.84 -6.30 -14.11
CA LEU A 452 -26.88 -7.06 -14.92
C LEU A 452 -25.68 -6.21 -15.35
N ARG A 453 -25.89 -4.91 -15.59
CA ARG A 453 -24.83 -3.94 -15.88
C ARG A 453 -23.80 -3.87 -14.75
N ASN A 454 -24.26 -3.74 -13.50
CA ASN A 454 -23.38 -3.62 -12.34
C ASN A 454 -22.64 -4.94 -12.04
N LEU A 455 -23.33 -6.07 -12.19
CA LEU A 455 -22.72 -7.39 -12.10
C LEU A 455 -21.61 -7.57 -13.15
N PHE A 456 -21.89 -7.17 -14.40
CA PHE A 456 -20.91 -7.23 -15.48
C PHE A 456 -19.70 -6.34 -15.21
N ILE A 457 -19.90 -5.05 -14.87
CA ILE A 457 -18.81 -4.10 -14.57
C ILE A 457 -17.94 -4.65 -13.44
N THR A 458 -18.54 -5.09 -12.34
CA THR A 458 -17.81 -5.58 -11.16
C THR A 458 -17.03 -6.86 -11.49
N GLY A 459 -17.69 -7.86 -12.10
CA GLY A 459 -17.09 -9.16 -12.41
C GLY A 459 -15.95 -9.05 -13.41
N VAL A 460 -16.15 -8.33 -14.52
CA VAL A 460 -15.13 -8.16 -15.57
C VAL A 460 -13.92 -7.37 -15.04
N SER A 461 -14.15 -6.31 -14.26
CA SER A 461 -13.06 -5.50 -13.71
C SER A 461 -12.21 -6.27 -12.69
N LEU A 462 -12.84 -7.08 -11.83
CA LEU A 462 -12.12 -7.95 -10.89
C LEU A 462 -11.30 -9.02 -11.61
N PHE A 463 -11.91 -9.72 -12.57
CA PHE A 463 -11.25 -10.79 -13.31
C PHE A 463 -10.06 -10.27 -14.12
N LEU A 464 -10.27 -9.25 -14.97
CA LEU A 464 -9.21 -8.71 -15.80
C LEU A 464 -8.14 -7.97 -14.98
N GLY A 465 -8.52 -7.34 -13.86
CA GLY A 465 -7.57 -6.73 -12.95
C GLY A 465 -6.65 -7.72 -12.23
N LEU A 466 -6.97 -9.01 -12.18
CA LEU A 466 -6.05 -10.06 -11.73
C LEU A 466 -5.33 -10.71 -12.90
N SER A 467 -6.05 -11.07 -13.96
CA SER A 467 -5.53 -11.82 -15.10
C SER A 467 -4.48 -11.06 -15.91
N ILE A 468 -4.67 -9.76 -16.15
CA ILE A 468 -3.72 -8.96 -16.95
C ILE A 468 -2.38 -8.78 -16.21
N PRO A 469 -2.34 -8.33 -14.94
CA PRO A 469 -1.08 -8.27 -14.21
C PRO A 469 -0.36 -9.60 -14.09
N GLU A 470 -1.09 -10.71 -13.94
CA GLU A 470 -0.49 -12.04 -13.89
C GLU A 470 0.18 -12.40 -15.23
N TYR A 471 -0.46 -12.09 -16.36
CA TYR A 471 0.18 -12.22 -17.67
C TYR A 471 1.48 -11.40 -17.77
N PHE A 472 1.46 -10.13 -17.34
CA PHE A 472 2.65 -9.27 -17.35
C PHE A 472 3.76 -9.83 -16.47
N ARG A 473 3.41 -10.39 -15.30
CA ARG A 473 4.34 -10.99 -14.36
C ARG A 473 4.98 -12.26 -14.92
N GLU A 474 4.16 -13.20 -15.41
CA GLU A 474 4.64 -14.47 -15.96
C GLU A 474 5.49 -14.25 -17.21
N TYR A 475 5.08 -13.32 -18.08
CA TYR A 475 5.86 -12.94 -19.25
C TYR A 475 7.21 -12.36 -18.85
N THR A 476 7.24 -11.40 -17.92
CA THR A 476 8.49 -10.79 -17.45
C THR A 476 9.42 -11.82 -16.81
N ALA A 477 8.87 -12.77 -16.05
CA ALA A 477 9.64 -13.84 -15.42
C ALA A 477 10.29 -14.78 -16.44
N LYS A 478 9.66 -15.02 -17.61
CA LYS A 478 10.17 -15.89 -18.68
C LYS A 478 11.10 -15.17 -19.65
N ALA A 479 10.73 -13.96 -20.06
CA ALA A 479 11.40 -13.20 -21.12
C ALA A 479 12.50 -12.28 -20.59
N PHE A 480 12.61 -12.08 -19.26
CA PHE A 480 13.50 -11.11 -18.61
C PHE A 480 13.26 -9.64 -19.04
N HIS A 481 12.16 -9.37 -19.73
CA HIS A 481 11.67 -8.03 -20.06
C HIS A 481 10.14 -8.02 -20.04
N GLY A 482 9.54 -6.86 -19.85
CA GLY A 482 8.07 -6.74 -19.87
C GLY A 482 7.46 -6.94 -21.27
N PRO A 483 6.17 -7.27 -21.37
CA PRO A 483 5.48 -7.45 -22.65
C PRO A 483 5.56 -6.23 -23.58
N ALA A 484 5.50 -5.01 -23.03
CA ALA A 484 5.75 -3.81 -23.81
C ALA A 484 7.25 -3.71 -24.10
N HIS A 485 7.64 -4.00 -25.34
CA HIS A 485 9.03 -3.98 -25.78
C HIS A 485 9.19 -3.24 -27.12
N THR A 486 9.27 -1.92 -27.03
CA THR A 486 9.54 -1.00 -28.15
C THR A 486 10.97 -0.46 -28.09
N ARG A 487 11.40 0.27 -29.12
CA ARG A 487 12.69 1.00 -29.11
C ARG A 487 12.72 2.14 -28.08
N ALA A 488 11.59 2.52 -27.49
CA ALA A 488 11.49 3.54 -26.47
C ALA A 488 11.44 2.90 -25.06
N GLY A 489 12.60 2.73 -24.42
CA GLY A 489 12.71 2.11 -23.09
C GLY A 489 11.82 2.77 -22.03
N TRP A 490 11.80 4.10 -21.99
CA TRP A 490 10.95 4.87 -21.06
C TRP A 490 9.45 4.59 -21.23
N PHE A 491 9.00 4.31 -22.45
CA PHE A 491 7.60 3.99 -22.74
C PHE A 491 7.25 2.57 -22.30
N ASN A 492 8.19 1.64 -22.51
CA ASN A 492 8.08 0.26 -22.04
C ASN A 492 7.94 0.23 -20.51
N ASP A 493 8.81 0.95 -19.80
CA ASP A 493 8.79 1.02 -18.34
C ASP A 493 7.47 1.56 -17.82
N PHE A 494 6.96 2.61 -18.47
CA PHE A 494 5.70 3.23 -18.10
C PHE A 494 4.54 2.24 -18.21
N LEU A 495 4.38 1.58 -19.37
CA LEU A 495 3.28 0.64 -19.60
C LEU A 495 3.39 -0.62 -18.77
N ASN A 496 4.59 -1.20 -18.71
CA ASN A 496 4.82 -2.41 -17.92
C ASN A 496 4.50 -2.14 -16.45
N THR A 497 4.84 -0.95 -15.91
CA THR A 497 4.50 -0.59 -14.53
C THR A 497 2.99 -0.45 -14.30
N ILE A 498 2.26 0.18 -15.22
CA ILE A 498 0.80 0.37 -15.12
C ILE A 498 0.06 -0.97 -15.16
N PHE A 499 0.40 -1.83 -16.12
CA PHE A 499 -0.28 -3.11 -16.31
C PHE A 499 0.15 -4.20 -15.34
N PHE A 500 1.28 -4.02 -14.65
CA PHE A 500 1.67 -4.88 -13.53
C PHE A 500 0.85 -4.60 -12.26
N SER A 501 0.10 -3.49 -12.20
CA SER A 501 -0.69 -3.11 -11.02
C SER A 501 -2.17 -3.53 -11.15
N SER A 502 -2.58 -4.51 -10.35
CA SER A 502 -3.98 -4.96 -10.30
C SER A 502 -5.00 -3.86 -10.01
N PRO A 503 -4.82 -3.00 -8.99
CA PRO A 503 -5.75 -1.90 -8.72
C PRO A 503 -5.89 -0.92 -9.88
N THR A 504 -4.78 -0.65 -10.57
CA THR A 504 -4.75 0.28 -11.70
C THR A 504 -5.51 -0.29 -12.89
N VAL A 505 -5.27 -1.56 -13.24
CA VAL A 505 -6.00 -2.24 -14.32
C VAL A 505 -7.49 -2.32 -14.01
N ALA A 506 -7.86 -2.69 -12.79
CA ALA A 506 -9.28 -2.69 -12.38
C ALA A 506 -9.91 -1.30 -12.47
N LEU A 507 -9.20 -0.25 -12.08
CA LEU A 507 -9.71 1.12 -12.19
C LEU A 507 -9.98 1.50 -13.66
N ILE A 508 -9.03 1.22 -14.56
CA ILE A 508 -9.16 1.51 -16.00
C ILE A 508 -10.41 0.83 -16.55
N ILE A 509 -10.59 -0.47 -16.28
CA ILE A 509 -11.68 -1.27 -16.82
C ILE A 509 -13.01 -0.86 -16.19
N ALA A 510 -13.08 -0.68 -14.87
CA ALA A 510 -14.30 -0.30 -14.17
C ALA A 510 -14.79 1.08 -14.63
N VAL A 511 -13.87 2.04 -14.75
CA VAL A 511 -14.19 3.38 -15.25
C VAL A 511 -14.64 3.33 -16.71
N PHE A 512 -13.93 2.59 -17.56
CA PHE A 512 -14.30 2.46 -18.97
C PHE A 512 -15.72 1.89 -19.13
N LEU A 513 -16.01 0.78 -18.45
CA LEU A 513 -17.31 0.12 -18.54
C LEU A 513 -18.44 0.93 -17.89
N ASP A 514 -18.21 1.58 -16.74
CA ASP A 514 -19.23 2.40 -16.08
C ASP A 514 -19.59 3.67 -16.88
N ASN A 515 -18.71 4.14 -17.77
CA ASN A 515 -18.98 5.29 -18.63
C ASN A 515 -19.53 4.92 -20.01
N THR A 516 -19.20 3.74 -20.54
CA THR A 516 -19.63 3.33 -21.89
C THR A 516 -20.96 2.58 -21.89
N LEU A 517 -21.28 1.85 -20.81
CA LEU A 517 -22.55 1.15 -20.67
C LEU A 517 -23.61 2.15 -20.16
N ASP A 518 -24.35 2.77 -21.08
CA ASP A 518 -25.39 3.75 -20.75
C ASP A 518 -26.68 3.07 -20.26
N TYR A 519 -27.29 3.62 -19.20
CA TYR A 519 -28.56 3.14 -18.63
C TYR A 519 -29.37 4.31 -18.06
N LYS A 520 -30.71 4.25 -18.22
CA LYS A 520 -31.65 5.35 -17.92
C LYS A 520 -31.67 5.80 -16.44
N ASP A 521 -31.16 5.00 -15.49
CA ASP A 521 -31.05 5.35 -14.05
C ASP A 521 -29.66 5.07 -13.44
N SER A 522 -28.61 5.18 -14.26
CA SER A 522 -27.27 4.75 -13.88
C SER A 522 -26.69 5.40 -12.61
N ALA A 523 -27.17 6.59 -12.20
CA ALA A 523 -26.71 7.27 -10.99
C ALA A 523 -27.15 6.57 -9.71
N ARG A 524 -28.40 6.10 -9.65
CA ARG A 524 -28.94 5.37 -8.50
C ARG A 524 -28.30 4.00 -8.39
N ASP A 525 -28.18 3.31 -9.51
CA ASP A 525 -27.63 1.96 -9.57
C ASP A 525 -26.17 1.88 -9.10
N ARG A 526 -25.35 2.91 -9.41
CA ARG A 526 -23.93 2.92 -9.03
C ARG A 526 -23.66 3.44 -7.61
N GLY A 527 -24.70 3.75 -6.83
CA GLY A 527 -24.58 4.17 -5.43
C GLY A 527 -24.30 5.66 -5.20
N MET A 528 -24.53 6.52 -6.20
CA MET A 528 -24.29 7.97 -6.04
C MET A 528 -25.15 8.66 -4.97
N PRO A 529 -26.43 8.29 -4.73
CA PRO A 529 -27.23 8.93 -3.68
C PRO A 529 -26.61 8.79 -2.29
N TRP A 530 -26.07 7.62 -1.96
CA TRP A 530 -25.35 7.40 -0.70
C TRP A 530 -24.02 8.17 -0.66
N TRP A 531 -23.29 8.20 -1.78
CA TRP A 531 -22.01 8.90 -1.88
C TRP A 531 -22.12 10.42 -1.82
N ALA A 532 -23.27 11.00 -2.20
CA ALA A 532 -23.44 12.44 -2.38
C ALA A 532 -23.06 13.26 -1.15
N LYS A 533 -23.43 12.81 0.06
CA LYS A 533 -23.11 13.48 1.34
C LYS A 533 -21.62 13.46 1.69
N PHE A 534 -20.84 12.52 1.16
CA PHE A 534 -19.41 12.40 1.44
C PHE A 534 -18.52 13.10 0.39
N ARG A 535 -19.11 13.70 -0.64
CA ARG A 535 -18.35 14.39 -1.70
C ARG A 535 -17.71 15.68 -1.21
N THR A 536 -18.39 16.41 -0.34
CA THR A 536 -17.95 17.68 0.21
C THR A 536 -17.57 17.51 1.66
N PHE A 537 -16.58 18.28 2.12
CA PHE A 537 -16.15 18.22 3.51
C PHE A 537 -17.29 18.56 4.48
N LYS A 538 -18.08 19.59 4.15
CA LYS A 538 -19.26 20.03 4.93
C LYS A 538 -20.51 19.17 4.75
N GLY A 539 -20.45 18.11 3.93
CA GLY A 539 -21.61 17.28 3.63
C GLY A 539 -21.99 16.31 4.77
N ASP A 540 -21.06 16.02 5.69
CA ASP A 540 -21.29 15.24 6.90
C ASP A 540 -20.48 15.87 8.05
N SER A 541 -21.13 16.22 9.15
CA SER A 541 -20.49 16.90 10.29
C SER A 541 -19.38 16.08 10.93
N ARG A 542 -19.43 14.74 10.84
CA ARG A 542 -18.39 13.84 11.37
C ARG A 542 -17.04 14.01 10.68
N ASN A 543 -17.01 14.58 9.47
CA ASN A 543 -15.76 14.88 8.79
C ASN A 543 -14.89 15.86 9.60
N GLU A 544 -15.50 16.76 10.37
CA GLU A 544 -14.77 17.70 11.23
C GLU A 544 -14.05 16.96 12.36
N GLU A 545 -14.65 15.93 12.95
CA GLU A 545 -14.02 15.14 14.00
C GLU A 545 -12.82 14.35 13.44
N PHE A 546 -13.02 13.65 12.32
CA PHE A 546 -12.01 12.74 11.79
C PHE A 546 -10.86 13.44 11.06
N TYR A 547 -11.13 14.52 10.31
CA TYR A 547 -10.21 15.01 9.28
C TYR A 547 -9.68 16.44 9.48
N THR A 548 -10.15 17.18 10.49
CA THR A 548 -9.68 18.55 10.79
C THR A 548 -8.19 18.56 11.13
N LEU A 549 -7.45 19.62 10.80
CA LEU A 549 -6.01 19.64 11.09
C LEU A 549 -5.73 19.87 12.59
N PRO A 550 -4.60 19.36 13.12
CA PRO A 550 -4.21 19.66 14.49
C PRO A 550 -3.89 21.16 14.66
N PHE A 551 -3.86 21.63 15.92
CA PHE A 551 -3.43 22.99 16.29
C PHE A 551 -4.21 24.14 15.64
N ASN A 552 -5.48 23.92 15.28
CA ASN A 552 -6.32 24.89 14.58
C ASN A 552 -5.74 25.38 13.23
N LEU A 553 -4.92 24.55 12.57
CA LEU A 553 -4.34 24.86 11.27
C LEU A 553 -5.38 24.95 10.13
N ASP A 554 -6.59 24.44 10.36
CA ASP A 554 -7.76 24.62 9.49
C ASP A 554 -8.13 26.10 9.27
N ARG A 555 -7.76 27.00 10.18
CA ARG A 555 -7.91 28.45 9.97
C ARG A 555 -7.06 28.98 8.81
N PHE A 556 -5.89 28.38 8.59
CA PHE A 556 -4.97 28.76 7.51
C PHE A 556 -5.20 27.93 6.25
N PHE A 557 -5.71 26.71 6.40
CA PHE A 557 -6.02 25.78 5.32
C PHE A 557 -7.48 25.33 5.41
N PRO A 558 -8.45 26.23 5.15
CA PRO A 558 -9.86 25.90 5.30
C PRO A 558 -10.28 24.83 4.28
N PRO A 559 -11.11 23.85 4.69
CA PRO A 559 -11.63 22.86 3.77
C PRO A 559 -12.53 23.53 2.72
N SER A 560 -12.07 23.52 1.47
CA SER A 560 -12.78 24.05 0.29
C SER A 560 -13.94 23.16 -0.16
#